data_AF-A0A960PFI2-F1
#
_entry.id   AF-A0A960PFI2-F1
#
_cell.length_a   1.000
_cell.length_b   1.000
_cell.length_c   1.000
_cell.angle_alpha   90.00
_cell.angle_beta   90.00
_cell.angle_gamma   90.00
#
_symmetry.space_group_name_H-M   'P 1'
#
loop_
_entity.id
_entity.type
_entity.pdbx_description
1 polymer ?
#
loop_
_entity_poly.entity_id
_entity_poly.type
_entity_poly.pdbx_seq_one_letter_code
_entity_poly.pdbx_strand_id
1 'polypeptide(L)'
;MKLRILYHGNCFDGVSSAAVFSKFYSEKINPGADISYTPTMHRAGNAFDKDQFDGDENAIVDFKYCPDERLTWWFDHHQSAFLSDEDEQHFLTDSSGKKFLDTTSKSCAEFIARIAKEKFGWENESLAELIEWAHIIDG
;
A
#
# COMPACT_ATOMS: atom_id res chain seq x y z
N MET A 1 9.41 -16.11 -4.43
CA MET A 1 9.83 -14.71 -4.20
C MET A 1 9.02 -14.19 -3.04
N LYS A 2 9.66 -13.63 -2.03
CA LYS A 2 8.98 -13.11 -0.84
C LYS A 2 8.52 -11.68 -1.08
N LEU A 3 7.22 -11.44 -0.93
CA LEU A 3 6.66 -10.10 -0.85
C LEU A 3 6.39 -9.78 0.62
N ARG A 4 6.97 -8.68 1.10
CA ARG A 4 6.65 -8.12 2.41
C ARG A 4 5.63 -6.99 2.25
N ILE A 5 4.49 -7.08 2.93
CA ILE A 5 3.50 -6.01 2.99
C ILE A 5 3.52 -5.40 4.39
N LEU A 6 3.95 -4.15 4.47
CA LEU A 6 3.77 -3.28 5.62
C LEU A 6 2.43 -2.55 5.46
N TYR A 7 1.58 -2.61 6.48
CA TYR A 7 0.24 -2.02 6.41
C TYR A 7 -0.11 -1.32 7.70
N HIS A 8 -1.02 -0.34 7.65
CA HIS A 8 -1.46 0.34 8.86
C HIS A 8 -2.17 -0.63 9.82
N GLY A 9 -1.50 -0.92 10.93
CA GLY A 9 -1.96 -1.86 11.95
C GLY A 9 -3.15 -1.31 12.75
N ASN A 10 -4.04 -2.23 13.15
CA ASN A 10 -5.29 -1.93 13.86
C ASN A 10 -6.25 -0.96 13.14
N CYS A 11 -6.02 -0.72 11.84
CA CYS A 11 -6.91 0.03 10.96
C CYS A 11 -7.72 -0.96 10.10
N PHE A 12 -9.04 -0.73 9.96
CA PHE A 12 -9.87 -1.55 9.09
C PHE A 12 -9.45 -1.36 7.62
N ASP A 13 -9.22 -0.12 7.20
CA ASP A 13 -8.77 0.13 5.83
C ASP A 13 -7.34 -0.38 5.59
N GLY A 14 -6.44 -0.26 6.57
CA GLY A 14 -5.09 -0.82 6.46
C GLY A 14 -5.07 -2.34 6.24
N VAL A 15 -5.89 -3.08 6.99
CA VAL A 15 -6.04 -4.53 6.79
C VAL A 15 -6.72 -4.85 5.45
N SER A 16 -7.74 -4.08 5.08
CA SER A 16 -8.47 -4.24 3.80
C SER A 16 -7.55 -3.98 2.60
N SER A 17 -6.75 -2.92 2.67
CA SER A 17 -5.73 -2.55 1.69
C SER A 17 -4.69 -3.65 1.51
N ALA A 18 -4.20 -4.24 2.61
CA ALA A 18 -3.29 -5.38 2.54
C ALA A 18 -3.94 -6.59 1.85
N ALA A 19 -5.20 -6.88 2.15
CA ALA A 19 -5.94 -7.98 1.52
C ALA A 19 -6.16 -7.75 0.01
N VAL A 20 -6.63 -6.56 -0.38
CA VAL A 20 -6.85 -6.19 -1.79
C VAL A 20 -5.53 -6.24 -2.57
N PHE A 21 -4.47 -5.64 -2.02
CA PHE A 21 -3.15 -5.66 -2.66
C PHE A 21 -2.60 -7.08 -2.79
N SER A 22 -2.76 -7.94 -1.78
CA SER A 22 -2.31 -9.34 -1.84
C SER A 22 -2.99 -10.13 -2.96
N LYS A 23 -4.30 -9.93 -3.12
CA LYS A 23 -5.09 -10.54 -4.20
C LYS A 23 -4.68 -10.03 -5.57
N PHE A 24 -4.56 -8.71 -5.73
CA PHE A 24 -4.03 -8.09 -6.95
C PHE A 24 -2.65 -8.64 -7.31
N TYR A 25 -1.74 -8.64 -6.35
CA TYR A 25 -0.37 -9.02 -6.56
C TYR A 25 -0.24 -10.50 -6.95
N SER A 26 -0.88 -11.39 -6.20
CA SER A 26 -0.82 -12.83 -6.48
C SER A 26 -1.53 -13.22 -7.79
N GLU A 27 -2.64 -12.58 -8.15
CA GLU A 27 -3.35 -12.96 -9.38
C GLU A 27 -2.77 -12.32 -10.64
N LYS A 28 -2.17 -11.11 -10.52
CA LYS A 28 -1.74 -10.33 -11.68
C LYS A 28 -0.24 -10.13 -11.82
N ILE A 29 0.48 -9.98 -10.70
CA ILE A 29 1.90 -9.59 -10.71
C ILE A 29 2.80 -10.82 -10.58
N ASN A 30 2.59 -11.64 -9.55
CA ASN A 30 3.38 -12.83 -9.31
C ASN A 30 2.57 -13.92 -8.58
N PRO A 31 2.03 -14.91 -9.31
CA PRO A 31 1.27 -16.03 -8.74
C PRO A 31 2.05 -16.96 -7.80
N GLY A 32 3.38 -16.91 -7.83
CA GLY A 32 4.25 -17.70 -6.96
C GLY A 32 4.81 -16.94 -5.76
N ALA A 33 4.23 -15.78 -5.45
CA ALA A 33 4.70 -14.95 -4.34
C ALA A 33 4.36 -15.57 -2.98
N ASP A 34 5.35 -15.57 -2.08
CA ASP A 34 5.16 -15.86 -0.67
C ASP A 34 4.93 -14.54 0.06
N ILE A 35 3.72 -14.30 0.55
CA ILE A 35 3.30 -13.01 1.10
C ILE A 35 3.39 -13.03 2.63
N SER A 36 4.18 -12.12 3.18
CA SER A 36 4.33 -11.91 4.62
C SER A 36 3.88 -10.51 5.02
N TYR A 37 3.22 -10.38 6.18
CA TYR A 37 2.63 -9.13 6.63
C TYR A 37 3.35 -8.59 7.87
N THR A 38 3.46 -7.26 7.96
CA THR A 38 3.97 -6.56 9.15
C THR A 38 3.05 -5.38 9.46
N PRO A 39 2.32 -5.38 10.59
CA PRO A 39 1.55 -4.22 10.99
C PRO A 39 2.47 -3.08 11.42
N THR A 40 2.22 -1.88 10.90
CA THR A 40 2.91 -0.64 11.28
C THR A 40 2.00 0.23 12.15
N MET A 41 2.61 0.95 13.09
CA MET A 41 1.88 1.83 14.01
C MET A 41 2.50 3.22 13.97
N HIS A 42 1.68 4.25 14.11
CA HIS A 42 2.19 5.61 14.25
C HIS A 42 3.08 5.73 15.49
N ARG A 43 4.26 6.34 15.29
CA ARG A 43 5.20 6.72 16.34
C ARG A 43 5.76 8.09 15.98
N ALA A 44 6.26 8.82 16.97
CA ALA A 44 6.95 10.08 16.72
C ALA A 44 8.25 9.81 15.93
N GLY A 45 8.43 10.51 14.81
CA GLY A 45 9.59 10.33 13.93
C GLY A 45 9.42 9.21 12.90
N ASN A 46 10.49 8.45 12.65
CA ASN A 46 10.47 7.37 11.67
C ASN A 46 9.60 6.21 12.17
N ALA A 47 8.57 5.87 11.40
CA ALA A 47 7.65 4.78 11.73
C ALA A 47 8.16 3.40 11.29
N PHE A 48 9.31 3.34 10.60
CA PHE A 48 9.85 2.12 10.01
C PHE A 48 11.18 1.71 10.62
N ASP A 49 11.27 0.44 11.02
CA ASP A 49 12.54 -0.20 11.35
C ASP A 49 13.14 -0.80 10.07
N LYS A 50 14.46 -0.62 9.85
CA LYS A 50 15.12 -1.01 8.59
C LYS A 50 15.02 -2.50 8.27
N ASP A 51 14.90 -3.33 9.30
CA ASP A 51 14.75 -4.79 9.22
C ASP A 51 13.35 -5.23 8.79
N GLN A 52 12.37 -4.32 8.75
CA GLN A 52 11.03 -4.63 8.25
C GLN A 52 11.00 -4.81 6.73
N PHE A 53 11.95 -4.23 6.00
CA PHE A 53 12.09 -4.40 4.54
C PHE A 53 12.96 -5.62 4.23
N ASP A 54 12.43 -6.81 4.50
CA ASP A 54 13.10 -8.12 4.43
C ASP A 54 12.55 -9.03 3.31
N GLY A 55 11.77 -8.48 2.39
CA GLY A 55 11.27 -9.16 1.19
C GLY A 55 12.16 -8.93 -0.03
N ASP A 56 12.01 -9.79 -1.04
CA ASP A 56 12.57 -9.56 -2.38
C ASP A 56 11.88 -8.35 -3.05
N GLU A 57 10.57 -8.20 -2.80
CA GLU A 57 9.81 -6.98 -3.01
C GLU A 57 9.16 -6.57 -1.68
N ASN A 58 9.00 -5.26 -1.48
CA ASN A 58 8.38 -4.68 -0.29
C ASN A 58 7.30 -3.67 -0.70
N ALA A 59 6.15 -3.76 -0.05
CA ALA A 59 5.01 -2.88 -0.24
C ALA A 59 4.69 -2.17 1.08
N ILE A 60 4.35 -0.89 1.01
CA ILE A 60 3.64 -0.18 2.06
C ILE A 60 2.23 0.15 1.53
N VAL A 61 1.20 -0.15 2.31
CA VAL A 61 -0.19 0.21 1.98
C VAL A 61 -0.85 0.92 3.15
N ASP A 62 -1.66 1.94 2.85
CA ASP A 62 -2.41 2.74 3.81
C ASP A 62 -1.53 3.43 4.88
N PHE A 63 -0.26 3.69 4.56
CA PHE A 63 0.66 4.21 5.54
C PHE A 63 1.74 5.08 4.89
N LYS A 64 2.35 5.92 5.74
CA LYS A 64 3.30 6.97 5.33
C LYS A 64 4.38 6.45 4.40
N TYR A 65 4.83 7.32 3.50
CA TYR A 65 5.94 7.06 2.60
C TYR A 65 7.25 6.78 3.36
N CYS A 66 8.10 5.95 2.77
CA CYS A 66 9.46 5.72 3.23
C CYS A 66 10.43 5.84 2.04
N PRO A 67 11.43 6.74 2.05
CA PRO A 67 12.41 6.89 0.97
C PRO A 67 13.50 5.81 1.03
N ASP A 68 13.13 4.56 1.34
CA ASP A 68 14.05 3.42 1.30
C ASP A 68 14.04 2.82 -0.12
N GLU A 69 15.22 2.61 -0.69
CA GLU A 69 15.37 2.05 -2.05
C GLU A 69 14.73 0.65 -2.20
N ARG A 70 14.54 -0.08 -1.09
CA ARG A 70 13.89 -1.39 -1.06
C ARG A 70 12.36 -1.32 -1.13
N LEU A 71 11.76 -0.12 -1.01
CA LEU A 71 10.32 0.07 -1.20
C LEU A 71 9.98 -0.02 -2.68
N THR A 72 9.35 -1.12 -3.06
CA THR A 72 9.01 -1.44 -4.47
C THR A 72 7.58 -1.07 -4.85
N TRP A 73 6.64 -1.09 -3.90
CA TRP A 73 5.24 -0.75 -4.10
C TRP A 73 4.77 0.17 -2.98
N TRP A 74 3.95 1.16 -3.31
CA TRP A 74 3.38 2.04 -2.30
C TRP A 74 2.01 2.55 -2.70
N PHE A 75 1.07 2.51 -1.76
CA PHE A 75 -0.26 3.09 -1.90
C PHE A 75 -0.61 3.82 -0.61
N ASP A 76 -1.02 5.07 -0.74
CA ASP A 76 -1.53 5.85 0.38
C ASP A 76 -2.57 6.86 -0.10
N HIS A 77 -3.43 7.29 0.81
CA HIS A 77 -4.46 8.31 0.59
C HIS A 77 -4.43 9.42 1.68
N HIS A 78 -3.51 9.33 2.64
CA HIS A 78 -3.41 10.33 3.70
C HIS A 78 -2.84 11.66 3.19
N GLN A 79 -3.42 12.78 3.63
CA GLN A 79 -2.82 14.12 3.43
C GLN A 79 -1.45 14.24 4.10
N SER A 80 -1.20 13.44 5.14
CA SER A 80 0.06 13.40 5.87
C SER A 80 0.98 12.27 5.37
N ALA A 81 0.90 11.90 4.09
CA ALA A 81 1.69 10.80 3.52
C ALA A 81 3.21 10.94 3.73
N PHE A 82 3.73 12.17 3.72
CA PHE A 82 5.15 12.45 3.86
C PHE A 82 5.50 12.96 5.28
N LEU A 83 6.70 12.62 5.77
CA LEU A 83 7.23 13.14 7.04
C LEU A 83 8.04 14.44 6.84
N SER A 84 8.52 14.67 5.62
CA SER A 84 9.34 15.81 5.23
C SER A 84 9.13 16.17 3.76
N ASP A 85 9.50 17.39 3.38
CA ASP A 85 9.47 17.83 1.97
C ASP A 85 10.46 17.01 1.11
N GLU A 86 11.56 16.55 1.70
CA GLU A 86 12.53 15.68 1.05
C GLU A 86 11.93 14.33 0.65
N ASP A 87 11.08 13.75 1.51
CA ASP A 87 10.36 12.51 1.21
C ASP A 87 9.40 12.69 0.02
N GLU A 88 8.68 13.81 -0.03
CA GLU A 88 7.80 14.15 -1.15
C GLU A 88 8.59 14.33 -2.44
N GLN A 89 9.70 15.08 -2.42
CA GLN A 89 10.56 15.23 -3.59
C GLN A 89 11.12 13.89 -4.06
N HIS A 90 11.54 13.02 -3.13
CA HIS A 90 11.97 11.67 -3.48
C HIS A 90 10.86 10.90 -4.20
N PHE A 91 9.63 10.92 -3.68
CA PHE A 91 8.48 10.30 -4.34
C PHE A 91 8.21 10.88 -5.73
N LEU A 92 8.26 12.21 -5.90
CA LEU A 92 8.00 12.88 -7.18
C LEU A 92 9.02 12.52 -8.27
N THR A 93 10.22 12.06 -7.89
CA THR A 93 11.24 11.56 -8.84
C THR A 93 11.05 10.08 -9.22
N ASP A 94 10.18 9.35 -8.54
CA ASP A 94 9.92 7.94 -8.82
C ASP A 94 9.28 7.76 -10.21
N SER A 95 9.89 6.88 -11.01
CA SER A 95 9.39 6.52 -12.35
C SER A 95 9.04 5.04 -12.46
N SER A 96 8.93 4.34 -11.33
CA SER A 96 8.68 2.90 -11.29
C SER A 96 7.28 2.53 -11.77
N GLY A 97 6.32 3.45 -11.65
CA GLY A 97 4.92 3.19 -11.90
C GLY A 97 4.29 2.23 -10.89
N LYS A 98 4.85 2.11 -9.68
CA LYS A 98 4.39 1.22 -8.60
C LYS A 98 4.09 1.93 -7.28
N LYS A 99 4.24 3.26 -7.24
CA LYS A 99 4.03 4.10 -6.06
C LYS A 99 2.96 5.14 -6.37
N PHE A 100 1.92 5.21 -5.54
CA PHE A 100 0.71 5.96 -5.83
C PHE A 100 0.20 6.68 -4.59
N LEU A 101 -0.22 7.93 -4.78
CA LEU A 101 -0.86 8.76 -3.76
C LEU A 101 -2.12 9.39 -4.36
N ASP A 102 -3.24 9.28 -3.65
CA ASP A 102 -4.46 10.02 -3.98
C ASP A 102 -5.18 10.45 -2.71
N THR A 103 -4.94 11.70 -2.31
CA THR A 103 -5.50 12.27 -1.08
C THR A 103 -7.00 12.57 -1.16
N THR A 104 -7.65 12.30 -2.29
CA THR A 104 -9.10 12.45 -2.47
C THR A 104 -9.85 11.13 -2.36
N SER A 105 -9.12 10.00 -2.34
CA SER A 105 -9.72 8.68 -2.17
C SER A 105 -10.26 8.50 -0.75
N LYS A 106 -11.44 7.88 -0.67
CA LYS A 106 -12.15 7.63 0.59
C LYS A 106 -11.53 6.55 1.44
N SER A 107 -10.84 5.60 0.82
CA SER A 107 -10.07 4.55 1.47
C SER A 107 -8.92 4.15 0.55
N CYS A 108 -7.82 3.70 1.13
CA CYS A 108 -6.71 3.09 0.42
C CYS A 108 -7.11 1.76 -0.24
N ALA A 109 -8.03 0.98 0.35
CA ALA A 109 -8.48 -0.28 -0.26
C ALA A 109 -9.21 -0.05 -1.59
N GLU A 110 -10.12 0.93 -1.64
CA GLU A 110 -10.78 1.36 -2.89
C GLU A 110 -9.76 1.93 -3.88
N PHE A 111 -8.81 2.72 -3.39
CA PHE A 111 -7.76 3.30 -4.24
C PHE A 111 -6.92 2.22 -4.92
N ILE A 112 -6.47 1.21 -4.19
CA ILE A 112 -5.71 0.08 -4.74
C ILE A 112 -6.53 -0.65 -5.81
N ALA A 113 -7.81 -0.95 -5.53
CA ALA A 113 -8.68 -1.63 -6.49
C ALA A 113 -8.84 -0.84 -7.79
N ARG A 114 -9.05 0.49 -7.69
CA ARG A 114 -9.16 1.37 -8.84
C ARG A 114 -7.87 1.42 -9.66
N ILE A 115 -6.71 1.59 -9.03
CA ILE A 115 -5.42 1.61 -9.73
C ILE A 115 -5.10 0.26 -10.37
N ALA A 116 -5.39 -0.85 -9.67
CA ALA A 116 -5.21 -2.19 -10.22
C ALA A 116 -6.04 -2.41 -11.50
N LYS A 117 -7.27 -1.88 -11.54
CA LYS A 117 -8.11 -1.89 -12.75
C LYS A 117 -7.56 -1.00 -13.84
N GLU A 118 -7.33 0.28 -13.55
CA GLU A 118 -6.97 1.29 -14.54
C GLU A 118 -5.58 1.09 -15.16
N LYS A 119 -4.58 0.70 -14.35
CA LYS A 119 -3.18 0.61 -14.79
C LYS A 119 -2.73 -0.82 -15.09
N PHE A 120 -3.35 -1.82 -14.47
CA PHE A 120 -2.93 -3.22 -14.61
C PHE A 120 -4.01 -4.12 -15.22
N GLY A 121 -5.22 -3.61 -15.46
CA GLY A 121 -6.32 -4.40 -16.02
C GLY A 121 -6.66 -5.60 -15.14
N TRP A 122 -6.63 -5.42 -13.82
CA TRP A 122 -7.06 -6.42 -12.85
C TRP A 122 -8.25 -5.91 -12.05
N GLU A 123 -9.27 -6.74 -11.94
CA GLU A 123 -10.47 -6.49 -11.16
C GLU A 123 -10.93 -7.83 -10.57
N ASN A 124 -11.42 -7.82 -9.34
CA ASN A 124 -11.90 -9.01 -8.67
C ASN A 124 -13.18 -8.72 -7.88
N GLU A 125 -14.31 -9.15 -8.42
CA GLU A 125 -15.65 -8.93 -7.83
C GLU A 125 -15.82 -9.55 -6.44
N SER A 126 -15.01 -10.58 -6.09
CA SER A 126 -15.08 -11.17 -4.74
C SER A 126 -14.64 -10.22 -3.62
N LEU A 127 -14.01 -9.10 -3.97
CA LEU A 127 -13.59 -8.07 -3.01
C LEU A 127 -14.57 -6.89 -2.90
N ALA A 128 -15.66 -6.90 -3.67
CA ALA A 128 -16.58 -5.76 -3.76
C ALA A 128 -17.14 -5.33 -2.40
N GLU A 129 -17.61 -6.30 -1.60
CA GLU A 129 -18.16 -6.01 -0.25
C GLU A 129 -17.08 -5.47 0.69
N LEU A 130 -15.85 -5.99 0.64
CA LEU A 130 -14.75 -5.49 1.45
C LEU A 130 -14.41 -4.03 1.11
N ILE A 131 -14.35 -3.72 -0.18
CA ILE A 131 -14.07 -2.37 -0.70
C ILE A 131 -15.20 -1.41 -0.31
N GLU A 132 -16.46 -1.83 -0.42
CA GLU A 132 -17.61 -1.05 0.00
C GLU A 132 -17.56 -0.70 1.49
N TRP A 133 -17.25 -1.68 2.35
CA TRP A 133 -17.10 -1.40 3.78
C TRP A 133 -15.90 -0.54 4.10
N ALA A 134 -14.78 -0.66 3.37
CA ALA A 134 -13.63 0.21 3.56
C ALA A 134 -14.00 1.67 3.22
N HIS A 135 -14.72 1.89 2.13
CA HIS A 135 -15.28 3.20 1.79
C HIS A 135 -16.18 3.76 2.90
N ILE A 136 -17.10 2.94 3.44
CA ILE A 136 -18.07 3.37 4.46
C ILE A 136 -17.40 3.70 5.80
N ILE A 137 -16.42 2.90 6.21
CA ILE A 137 -15.80 3.01 7.55
C ILE A 137 -14.74 4.11 7.59
N ASP A 138 -13.99 4.27 6.52
CA ASP A 138 -12.85 5.21 6.46
C ASP A 138 -13.22 6.60 5.91
N GLY A 139 -14.18 6.64 4.97
CA GLY A 139 -14.50 7.81 4.14
C GLY A 139 -15.34 8.93 4.73
#